data_AF-A0A5N5T3X1-F1
#
_entry.id   AF-A0A5N5T3X1-F1
#
_cell.length_a   1.000
_cell.length_b   1.000
_cell.length_c   1.000
_cell.angle_alpha   90.00
_cell.angle_beta   90.00
_cell.angle_gamma   90.00
#
_symmetry.space_group_name_H-M   'P 1'
#
loop_
_entity.id
_entity.type
_entity.pdbx_description
1 polymer ?
#
loop_
_entity_poly.entity_id
_entity_poly.type
_entity_poly.pdbx_seq_one_letter_code
_entity_poly.pdbx_strand_id
1 'polypeptide(L)'
;RRSLALELGCSAMSAKGQDIDVNIPLTKQNWYHGVLNRQEAEAILRSHAEGSYIVRSIRSSKDVYSLALKSARGFMHFRMHFDHSSGGYTIGRSDQLFPSVPHIVSHFSVYRIPIKGAEHMVLLYPIPSEIL
;
A
#
# COMPACT_ATOMS: atom_id res chain seq x y z
N ARG A 1 39.15 23.77 -15.60
CA ARG A 1 38.28 22.81 -16.32
C ARG A 1 38.22 21.54 -15.51
N ARG A 2 37.01 21.16 -15.05
CA ARG A 2 36.55 19.78 -14.70
C ARG A 2 37.27 19.12 -13.50
N SER A 3 36.63 18.49 -12.53
CA SER A 3 35.24 18.09 -12.33
C SER A 3 34.99 17.97 -10.82
N LEU A 4 33.82 18.44 -10.35
CA LEU A 4 33.28 18.08 -9.05
C LEU A 4 32.81 16.63 -9.13
N ALA A 5 33.47 15.74 -8.39
CA ALA A 5 32.87 14.46 -8.04
C ALA A 5 31.73 14.76 -7.07
N LEU A 6 30.49 14.79 -7.57
CA LEU A 6 29.34 14.59 -6.70
C LEU A 6 29.39 13.13 -6.28
N GLU A 7 29.95 12.88 -5.10
CA GLU A 7 29.66 11.66 -4.35
C GLU A 7 28.19 11.72 -3.94
N LEU A 8 27.33 11.32 -4.88
CA LEU A 8 25.98 10.88 -4.57
C LEU A 8 26.16 9.62 -3.75
N GLY A 9 26.21 9.80 -2.43
CA GLY A 9 25.95 8.73 -1.48
C GLY A 9 24.59 8.16 -1.81
N CYS A 10 24.57 7.10 -2.64
CA CYS A 10 23.46 6.19 -2.75
C CYS A 10 23.40 5.43 -1.42
N SER A 11 22.95 6.11 -0.37
CA SER A 11 22.29 5.45 0.74
C SER A 11 20.99 4.89 0.17
N ALA A 12 21.10 3.78 -0.54
CA ALA A 12 20.03 2.79 -0.60
C ALA A 12 19.88 2.25 0.82
N MET A 13 19.39 3.12 1.72
CA MET A 13 18.82 2.67 2.98
C MET A 13 17.75 1.69 2.57
N SER A 14 17.84 0.46 3.07
CA SER A 14 16.79 -0.55 2.94
C SER A 14 15.47 0.11 3.32
N ALA A 15 14.71 0.56 2.32
CA ALA A 15 13.54 1.40 2.53
C ALA A 15 12.44 0.49 3.07
N LYS A 16 12.44 0.31 4.39
CA LYS A 16 11.37 -0.34 5.13
C LYS A 16 10.30 0.72 5.36
N GLY A 17 9.06 0.41 5.03
CA GLY A 17 7.93 1.28 5.35
C GLY A 17 7.67 1.38 6.85
N GLN A 18 6.60 2.12 7.20
CA GLN A 18 6.18 2.27 8.59
C GLN A 18 6.00 0.89 9.26
N ASP A 19 6.35 0.80 10.55
CA ASP A 19 5.99 -0.35 11.38
C ASP A 19 4.48 -0.38 11.64
N ILE A 20 3.84 -1.49 11.26
CA ILE A 20 2.39 -1.63 11.30
C ILE A 20 2.02 -2.54 12.47
N ASP A 21 1.35 -2.00 13.47
CA ASP A 21 0.72 -2.81 14.52
C ASP A 21 -0.52 -3.51 13.94
N VAL A 22 -0.37 -4.80 13.68
CA VAL A 22 -1.41 -5.65 13.09
C VAL A 22 -2.55 -5.99 14.05
N ASN A 23 -2.38 -5.73 15.34
CA ASN A 23 -3.41 -5.95 16.37
C ASN A 23 -4.42 -4.81 16.42
N ILE A 24 -4.08 -3.63 15.85
CA ILE A 24 -5.01 -2.52 15.72
C ILE A 24 -6.02 -2.86 14.60
N PRO A 25 -7.34 -2.84 14.90
CA PRO A 25 -8.36 -3.10 13.89
C PRO A 25 -8.22 -2.19 12.67
N LEU A 26 -8.53 -2.70 11.47
CA LEU A 26 -8.43 -1.96 10.20
C LEU A 26 -9.07 -0.57 10.28
N THR A 27 -10.24 -0.46 10.92
CA THR A 27 -10.99 0.80 11.05
C THR A 27 -10.30 1.86 11.91
N LYS A 28 -9.29 1.47 12.71
CA LYS A 28 -8.47 2.37 13.54
C LYS A 28 -7.07 2.60 12.96
N GLN A 29 -6.75 2.01 11.82
CA GLN A 29 -5.50 2.26 11.12
C GLN A 29 -5.57 3.63 10.45
N ASN A 30 -4.57 4.49 10.69
CA ASN A 30 -4.54 5.84 10.12
C ASN A 30 -4.51 5.84 8.58
N TRP A 31 -3.95 4.84 7.93
CA TRP A 31 -3.90 4.71 6.47
C TRP A 31 -5.17 4.09 5.85
N TYR A 32 -6.20 3.82 6.67
CA TYR A 32 -7.50 3.36 6.19
C TYR A 32 -8.46 4.54 6.00
N HIS A 33 -8.97 4.68 4.77
CA HIS A 33 -9.78 5.82 4.32
C HIS A 33 -11.27 5.48 4.21
N GLY A 34 -11.70 4.33 4.74
CA GLY A 34 -13.10 3.94 4.67
C GLY A 34 -13.61 3.78 3.24
N VAL A 35 -14.86 4.15 2.99
CA VAL A 35 -15.48 4.07 1.66
C VAL A 35 -14.96 5.21 0.80
N LEU A 36 -14.07 4.88 -0.14
CA LEU A 36 -13.42 5.85 -1.00
C LEU A 36 -13.31 5.28 -2.42
N ASN A 37 -13.66 6.08 -3.43
CA ASN A 37 -13.68 5.64 -4.83
C ASN A 37 -12.28 5.70 -5.47
N ARG A 38 -12.15 5.17 -6.69
CA ARG A 38 -10.84 5.08 -7.35
C ARG A 38 -10.24 6.47 -7.62
N GLN A 39 -11.05 7.40 -8.11
CA GLN A 39 -10.64 8.75 -8.50
C GLN A 39 -10.25 9.59 -7.27
N GLU A 40 -11.00 9.49 -6.17
CA GLU A 40 -10.67 10.10 -4.89
C GLU A 40 -9.32 9.60 -4.36
N ALA A 41 -9.05 8.29 -4.46
CA ALA A 41 -7.78 7.71 -4.02
C ALA A 41 -6.61 8.28 -4.81
N GLU A 42 -6.77 8.35 -6.13
CA GLU A 42 -5.76 8.92 -7.02
C GLU A 42 -5.58 10.42 -6.77
N ALA A 43 -6.63 11.15 -6.37
CA ALA A 43 -6.54 12.56 -6.00
C ALA A 43 -5.70 12.77 -4.74
N ILE A 44 -5.94 11.99 -3.68
CA ILE A 44 -5.15 12.02 -2.45
C ILE A 44 -3.69 11.71 -2.75
N LEU A 45 -3.42 10.66 -3.51
CA LEU A 45 -2.06 10.20 -3.77
C LEU A 45 -1.27 11.07 -4.78
N ARG A 46 -1.94 11.96 -5.53
CA ARG A 46 -1.31 12.67 -6.66
C ARG A 46 -0.16 13.59 -6.26
N SER A 47 -0.29 14.26 -5.12
CA SER A 47 0.71 15.20 -4.58
C SER A 47 1.75 14.53 -3.67
N HIS A 48 1.69 13.21 -3.51
CA HIS A 48 2.55 12.47 -2.60
C HIS A 48 3.67 11.71 -3.34
N ALA A 49 4.70 11.31 -2.58
CA ALA A 49 5.87 10.62 -3.11
C ALA A 49 5.54 9.23 -3.68
N GLU A 50 6.40 8.70 -4.56
CA GLU A 50 6.34 7.29 -4.97
C GLU A 50 6.46 6.38 -3.74
N GLY A 51 5.67 5.30 -3.71
CA GLY A 51 5.55 4.43 -2.53
C GLY A 51 4.49 4.87 -1.52
N SER A 52 3.82 6.01 -1.76
CA SER A 52 2.70 6.46 -0.93
C SER A 52 1.45 5.63 -1.17
N TYR A 53 0.73 5.30 -0.10
CA TYR A 53 -0.42 4.39 -0.20
C TYR A 53 -1.56 4.73 0.75
N ILE A 54 -2.74 4.24 0.39
CA ILE A 54 -3.95 4.22 1.23
C ILE A 54 -4.69 2.90 1.04
N VAL A 55 -5.47 2.48 2.03
CA VAL A 55 -6.43 1.39 1.91
C VAL A 55 -7.85 1.94 1.97
N ARG A 56 -8.71 1.47 1.07
CA ARG A 56 -10.12 1.85 1.00
C ARG A 56 -11.04 0.64 0.92
N SER A 57 -12.23 0.77 1.46
CA SER A 57 -13.35 -0.16 1.30
C SER A 57 -14.04 0.06 -0.05
N ILE A 58 -14.57 -1.03 -0.61
CA ILE A 58 -15.37 -1.00 -1.82
C ILE A 58 -16.85 -1.07 -1.40
N ARG A 59 -17.60 0.00 -1.71
CA ARG A 59 -18.95 0.36 -1.22
C ARG A 59 -20.00 -0.78 -1.22
N SER A 60 -19.83 -1.81 -2.04
CA SER A 60 -20.81 -2.86 -2.30
C SER A 60 -20.44 -4.24 -1.76
N SER A 61 -19.31 -4.42 -1.06
CA SER A 61 -18.88 -5.75 -0.62
C SER A 61 -18.18 -5.70 0.74
N LYS A 62 -18.80 -6.36 1.73
CA LYS A 62 -18.11 -6.74 2.97
C LYS A 62 -16.88 -7.57 2.58
N ASP A 63 -15.80 -7.41 3.34
CA ASP A 63 -14.55 -8.15 3.16
C ASP A 63 -13.81 -7.92 1.83
N VAL A 64 -14.15 -6.85 1.10
CA VAL A 64 -13.41 -6.44 -0.10
C VAL A 64 -12.85 -5.05 0.08
N TYR A 65 -11.54 -4.94 -0.11
CA TYR A 65 -10.78 -3.71 0.02
C TYR A 65 -9.91 -3.47 -1.21
N SER A 66 -9.38 -2.26 -1.32
CA SER A 66 -8.41 -1.90 -2.34
C SER A 66 -7.25 -1.15 -1.70
N LEU A 67 -6.03 -1.58 -2.01
CA LEU A 67 -4.80 -0.86 -1.74
C LEU A 67 -4.48 0.01 -2.95
N ALA A 68 -4.52 1.32 -2.79
CA ALA A 68 -4.10 2.28 -3.81
C ALA A 68 -2.66 2.73 -3.52
N LEU A 69 -1.79 2.71 -4.53
CA LEU A 69 -0.37 2.97 -4.40
C LEU A 69 0.11 3.93 -5.50
N LYS A 70 0.86 4.95 -5.11
CA LYS A 70 1.55 5.88 -6.01
C LYS A 70 2.82 5.24 -6.57
N SER A 71 2.92 5.21 -7.89
CA SER A 71 4.13 4.80 -8.64
C SER A 71 4.65 5.96 -9.49
N ALA A 72 5.87 5.83 -10.02
CA ALA A 72 6.43 6.77 -11.00
C ALA A 72 5.53 6.96 -12.24
N ARG A 73 4.80 5.91 -12.66
CA ARG A 73 4.00 5.92 -13.91
C ARG A 73 2.51 6.16 -13.71
N GLY A 74 2.06 6.42 -12.49
CA GLY A 74 0.63 6.62 -12.18
C GLY A 74 0.24 5.95 -10.87
N PHE A 75 -0.92 5.31 -10.84
CA PHE A 75 -1.49 4.71 -9.64
C PHE A 75 -1.82 3.24 -9.87
N MET A 76 -1.46 2.41 -8.89
CA MET A 76 -1.78 0.98 -8.89
C MET A 76 -2.85 0.71 -7.85
N HIS A 77 -3.78 -0.19 -8.18
CA HIS A 77 -4.88 -0.56 -7.31
C HIS A 77 -4.92 -2.07 -7.19
N PHE A 78 -4.65 -2.58 -5.98
CA PHE A 78 -4.67 -4.00 -5.70
C PHE A 78 -5.94 -4.33 -4.92
N ARG A 79 -6.73 -5.26 -5.44
CA ARG A 79 -7.93 -5.74 -4.76
C ARG A 79 -7.53 -6.75 -3.70
N MET A 80 -8.04 -6.57 -2.50
CA MET A 80 -7.93 -7.53 -1.40
C MET A 80 -9.32 -8.09 -1.14
N HIS A 81 -9.44 -9.40 -1.01
CA HIS A 81 -10.71 -10.05 -0.71
C HIS A 81 -10.50 -11.18 0.27
N PHE A 82 -11.47 -11.40 1.15
CA PHE A 82 -11.47 -12.56 2.03
C PHE A 82 -11.91 -13.79 1.24
N ASP A 83 -11.05 -14.80 1.25
CA ASP A 83 -11.36 -16.14 0.80
C ASP A 83 -12.03 -16.89 1.97
N HIS A 84 -13.35 -17.07 1.87
CA HIS A 84 -14.13 -17.80 2.87
C HIS A 84 -13.82 -19.30 2.91
N SER A 85 -13.32 -19.88 1.82
CA SER A 85 -12.95 -21.31 1.78
C SER A 85 -11.65 -21.56 2.54
N SER A 86 -10.69 -20.64 2.43
CA SER A 86 -9.39 -20.76 3.08
C SER A 86 -9.27 -20.00 4.41
N GLY A 87 -10.21 -19.10 4.72
CA GLY A 87 -10.26 -18.35 5.97
C GLY A 87 -9.27 -17.20 6.09
N GLY A 88 -8.94 -16.52 4.98
CA GLY A 88 -7.95 -15.43 4.99
C GLY A 88 -8.09 -14.46 3.82
N TYR A 89 -7.40 -13.32 3.88
CA TYR A 89 -7.35 -12.34 2.80
C TYR A 89 -6.25 -12.66 1.80
N THR A 90 -6.56 -12.50 0.52
CA THR A 90 -5.57 -12.50 -0.58
C THR A 90 -5.46 -11.11 -1.18
N ILE A 91 -4.40 -10.87 -1.96
CA ILE A 91 -4.18 -9.61 -2.68
C ILE A 91 -3.91 -9.87 -4.17
N GLY A 92 -4.62 -9.16 -5.05
CA GLY A 92 -4.46 -9.26 -6.49
C GLY A 92 -4.78 -10.67 -7.01
N ARG A 93 -3.77 -11.35 -7.55
CA ARG A 93 -3.83 -12.74 -8.03
C ARG A 93 -2.86 -13.65 -7.25
N SER A 94 -2.41 -13.21 -6.08
CA SER A 94 -1.53 -14.02 -5.22
C SER A 94 -2.35 -15.05 -4.47
N ASP A 95 -1.82 -16.27 -4.37
CA ASP A 95 -2.38 -17.35 -3.55
C ASP A 95 -1.94 -17.24 -2.07
N GLN A 96 -1.12 -16.23 -1.73
CA GLN A 96 -0.70 -16.00 -0.36
C GLN A 96 -1.88 -15.48 0.48
N LEU A 97 -2.16 -16.20 1.55
CA LEU A 97 -3.21 -15.88 2.52
C LEU A 97 -2.67 -15.08 3.69
N PHE A 98 -3.43 -14.09 4.13
CA PHE A 98 -3.13 -13.24 5.27
C PHE A 98 -4.30 -13.22 6.25
N PRO A 99 -4.06 -13.21 7.57
CA PRO A 99 -5.14 -13.18 8.57
C PRO A 99 -6.00 -11.92 8.50
N SER A 100 -5.43 -10.78 8.10
CA SER A 100 -6.13 -9.51 8.03
C SER A 100 -5.47 -8.54 7.05
N VAL A 101 -6.18 -7.48 6.67
CA VAL A 101 -5.63 -6.40 5.83
C VAL A 101 -4.40 -5.71 6.47
N PRO A 102 -4.35 -5.40 7.78
CA PRO A 102 -3.11 -4.95 8.41
C PRO A 102 -1.91 -5.87 8.21
N HIS A 103 -2.11 -7.20 8.20
CA HIS A 103 -1.00 -8.14 7.92
C HIS A 103 -0.51 -8.02 6.47
N ILE A 104 -1.40 -7.79 5.50
CA ILE A 104 -1.02 -7.51 4.10
C ILE A 104 -0.14 -6.25 4.04
N VAL A 105 -0.59 -5.16 4.67
CA VAL A 105 0.15 -3.88 4.65
C VAL A 105 1.50 -4.01 5.35
N SER A 106 1.54 -4.67 6.51
CA SER A 106 2.78 -4.97 7.25
C SER A 106 3.75 -5.81 6.42
N HIS A 107 3.25 -6.81 5.68
CA HIS A 107 4.08 -7.63 4.81
C HIS A 107 4.68 -6.81 3.65
N PHE A 108 3.85 -6.07 2.92
CA PHE A 108 4.32 -5.29 1.76
C PHE A 108 5.01 -3.96 2.09
N SER A 109 5.09 -3.59 3.38
CA SER A 109 6.00 -2.52 3.84
C SER A 109 7.46 -2.98 3.91
N VAL A 110 7.69 -4.30 3.89
CA VAL A 110 9.02 -4.92 3.90
C VAL A 110 9.34 -5.62 2.58
N TYR A 111 8.38 -6.36 2.04
CA TYR A 111 8.55 -7.18 0.84
C TYR A 111 7.95 -6.50 -0.39
N ARG A 112 8.59 -6.71 -1.54
CA ARG A 112 8.11 -6.17 -2.82
C ARG A 112 6.81 -6.83 -3.24
N ILE A 113 5.95 -6.07 -3.91
CA ILE A 113 4.67 -6.56 -4.41
C ILE A 113 4.93 -7.47 -5.63
N PRO A 114 4.54 -8.76 -5.61
CA PRO A 114 4.84 -9.73 -6.68
C PRO A 114 3.87 -9.58 -7.87
N ILE A 115 3.74 -8.38 -8.41
CA ILE A 115 2.80 -8.07 -9.50
C ILE A 115 3.55 -7.34 -10.61
N LYS A 116 3.35 -7.79 -11.86
CA LYS A 116 3.94 -7.18 -13.05
C LYS A 116 3.67 -5.67 -13.08
N GLY A 117 4.75 -4.88 -13.12
CA GLY A 117 4.70 -3.42 -13.08
C GLY A 117 4.76 -2.79 -11.67
N ALA A 118 4.60 -3.60 -10.62
CA ALA A 118 4.76 -3.22 -9.21
C ALA A 118 5.95 -3.93 -8.53
N GLU A 119 6.72 -4.74 -9.28
CA GLU A 119 7.74 -5.66 -8.74
C GLU A 119 8.87 -4.97 -7.97
N HIS A 120 9.07 -3.66 -8.19
CA HIS A 120 10.06 -2.86 -7.49
C HIS A 120 9.49 -2.08 -6.31
N MET A 121 8.18 -2.18 -6.08
CA MET A 121 7.46 -1.33 -5.15
C MET A 121 7.28 -1.97 -3.79
N VAL A 122 7.38 -1.12 -2.76
CA VAL A 122 7.09 -1.40 -1.35
C VAL A 122 6.19 -0.29 -0.81
N LEU A 123 5.45 -0.59 0.25
CA LEU A 123 4.56 0.36 0.92
C LEU A 123 5.36 1.22 1.89
N LEU A 124 5.76 2.41 1.44
CA LEU A 124 6.70 3.27 2.20
C LEU A 124 5.98 4.30 3.06
N TYR A 125 5.05 5.04 2.45
CA TYR A 125 4.50 6.25 3.03
C TYR A 125 2.98 6.12 3.19
N PRO A 126 2.48 5.68 4.35
CA PRO A 126 1.05 5.69 4.62
C PRO A 126 0.56 7.14 4.60
N ILE A 127 -0.51 7.39 3.86
CA ILE A 127 -1.19 8.69 3.92
C ILE A 127 -2.31 8.60 4.96
N PRO A 128 -2.24 9.34 6.07
CA PRO A 128 -3.28 9.35 7.08
C PRO A 128 -4.63 9.75 6.47
N SER A 129 -5.72 9.12 6.90
CA SER A 129 -7.05 9.62 6.66
C SER A 129 -7.22 10.87 7.51
N GLU A 130 -7.56 11.98 6.85
CA GLU A 130 -8.07 13.15 7.53
C GLU A 130 -9.46 12.75 8.06
N ILE A 131 -9.51 12.25 9.29
CA ILE A 131 -10.77 12.14 10.01
C ILE A 131 -11.20 13.58 10.30
N LEU A 132 -12.07 14.13 9.44
CA LEU A 132 -12.84 15.33 9.75
C LEU A 132 -13.77 15.06 10.93
#